data_AF-A0A7W1UTQ0-F1
#
_entry.id   AF-A0A7W1UTQ0-F1
#
_cell.length_a   1.000
_cell.length_b   1.000
_cell.length_c   1.000
_cell.angle_alpha   90.00
_cell.angle_beta   90.00
_cell.angle_gamma   90.00
#
_symmetry.space_group_name_H-M   'P 1'
#
loop_
_entity.id
_entity.type
_entity.pdbx_description
1 polymer ?
#
loop_
_entity_poly.entity_id
_entity_poly.type
_entity_poly.pdbx_seq_one_letter_code
_entity_poly.pdbx_strand_id
1 'polypeptide(L)'
;MRIAVSDSFYEVFDFQNWYPNPATEIGEIDRVVYEFDPPAGNRFEVSLDARTGPGQLGGKESYTAQLLSETGDVLVSIDFDTLVMP
;
A
#
# COMPACT_ATOMS: atom_id res chain seq x y z
N MET A 1 -10.69 -7.46 5.34
CA MET A 1 -10.69 -6.58 4.16
C MET A 1 -9.29 -6.56 3.58
N ARG A 2 -9.11 -6.65 2.25
CA ARG A 2 -7.78 -6.78 1.63
C ARG A 2 -7.43 -5.60 0.75
N ILE A 3 -6.25 -5.03 0.94
CA ILE A 3 -5.71 -3.96 0.10
C ILE A 3 -4.41 -4.46 -0.53
N ALA A 4 -4.31 -4.43 -1.85
CA ALA A 4 -3.06 -4.66 -2.57
C ALA A 4 -2.44 -3.34 -3.02
N VAL A 5 -1.13 -3.19 -2.86
CA VAL A 5 -0.39 -2.01 -3.32
C VAL A 5 0.82 -2.47 -4.12
N SER A 6 1.18 -1.76 -5.18
CA SER A 6 2.40 -2.02 -5.96
C SER A 6 3.62 -2.25 -5.05
N ASP A 7 4.39 -3.30 -5.30
CA ASP A 7 5.55 -3.65 -4.48
C ASP A 7 6.68 -2.62 -4.58
N SER A 8 6.94 -2.13 -5.80
CA SER A 8 7.90 -1.07 -6.13
C SER A 8 7.63 0.26 -5.42
N PHE A 9 6.42 0.47 -4.89
CA PHE A 9 6.13 1.62 -4.04
C PHE A 9 6.91 1.57 -2.73
N TYR A 10 7.23 0.37 -2.21
CA TYR A 10 7.96 0.22 -0.95
C TYR A 10 9.48 0.34 -1.12
N GLU A 11 10.01 0.23 -2.34
CA GLU A 11 11.45 0.33 -2.61
C GLU A 11 12.03 1.72 -2.30
N VAL A 12 11.18 2.76 -2.27
CA VAL A 12 11.60 4.13 -1.93
C VAL A 12 11.72 4.36 -0.42
N PHE A 13 11.20 3.46 0.42
CA PHE A 13 11.15 3.64 1.87
C PHE A 13 12.22 2.81 2.59
N ASP A 14 12.86 3.37 3.61
CA ASP A 14 13.71 2.61 4.56
C ASP A 14 12.96 2.23 5.84
N PHE A 15 11.77 2.78 6.01
CA PHE A 15 10.86 2.52 7.11
C PHE A 15 9.42 2.80 6.67
N GLN A 16 8.52 1.91 7.08
CA GLN A 16 7.09 2.02 6.84
C GLN A 16 6.31 1.31 7.94
N ASN A 17 5.17 1.88 8.34
CA ASN A 17 4.20 1.23 9.21
C ASN A 17 2.77 1.70 8.94
N TRP A 18 1.81 0.78 9.03
CA TRP A 18 0.39 1.06 8.82
C TRP A 18 -0.34 1.33 10.13
N TYR A 19 -1.36 2.20 10.10
CA TYR A 19 -2.22 2.48 11.24
C TYR A 19 -3.70 2.48 10.83
N PRO A 20 -4.53 1.52 11.31
CA PRO A 20 -4.13 0.37 12.14
C PRO A 20 -3.18 -0.59 11.40
N ASN A 21 -2.49 -1.44 12.16
CA ASN A 21 -1.65 -2.48 11.55
C ASN A 21 -2.52 -3.52 10.82
N PRO A 22 -2.04 -4.08 9.70
CA PRO A 22 -2.66 -5.24 9.08
C PRO A 22 -2.59 -6.46 10.01
N ALA A 23 -3.59 -7.33 9.94
CA ALA A 23 -3.58 -8.65 10.56
C ALA A 23 -2.62 -9.60 9.83
N THR A 24 -2.49 -9.46 8.50
CA THR A 24 -1.57 -10.25 7.67
C THR A 24 -0.99 -9.38 6.55
N GLU A 25 0.27 -9.64 6.21
CA GLU A 25 0.97 -9.06 5.06
C GLU A 25 1.50 -10.22 4.19
N ILE A 26 1.27 -10.15 2.88
CA ILE A 26 1.68 -11.16 1.90
C ILE A 26 2.36 -10.47 0.72
N GLY A 27 3.61 -10.83 0.44
CA GLY A 27 4.30 -10.40 -0.78
C GLY A 27 3.93 -11.29 -1.97
N GLU A 28 3.51 -10.67 -3.07
CA GLU A 28 3.29 -11.30 -4.37
C GLU A 28 4.31 -10.75 -5.40
N ILE A 29 4.22 -11.16 -6.68
CA ILE A 29 5.24 -10.85 -7.71
C ILE A 29 5.35 -9.35 -8.04
N ASP A 30 4.27 -8.58 -7.90
CA ASP A 30 4.17 -7.17 -8.31
C ASP A 30 3.44 -6.28 -7.30
N ARG A 31 3.08 -6.85 -6.14
CA ARG A 31 2.26 -6.19 -5.13
C ARG A 31 2.45 -6.79 -3.75
N VAL A 32 2.18 -6.00 -2.74
CA VAL A 32 2.03 -6.44 -1.36
C VAL A 32 0.55 -6.39 -0.99
N VAL A 33 0.03 -7.50 -0.49
CA VAL A 33 -1.36 -7.64 -0.06
C VAL A 33 -1.44 -7.56 1.46
N TYR A 34 -2.22 -6.61 1.95
CA TYR A 34 -2.50 -6.39 3.35
C TYR A 34 -3.92 -6.83 3.69
N GLU A 35 -4.07 -7.65 4.71
CA GLU A 35 -5.36 -8.00 5.27
C GLU A 35 -5.59 -7.22 6.58
N PHE A 36 -6.68 -6.47 6.63
CA PHE A 36 -7.12 -5.72 7.80
C PHE A 36 -8.42 -6.29 8.36
N ASP A 37 -8.58 -6.21 9.68
CA ASP A 37 -9.85 -6.52 10.32
C ASP A 37 -10.95 -5.55 9.82
N PRO A 38 -12.17 -6.04 9.57
CA PRO A 38 -13.27 -5.19 9.13
C PRO A 38 -13.58 -4.09 10.16
N PRO A 39 -13.82 -2.84 9.74
CA PRO A 39 -14.29 -1.80 10.65
C PRO A 39 -15.69 -2.15 11.16
N ALA A 40 -16.06 -1.65 12.35
CA ALA A 40 -17.40 -1.84 12.89
C ALA A 40 -18.53 -1.18 12.07
N GLY A 41 -18.18 -0.35 11.08
CA GLY A 41 -19.12 0.38 10.22
C GLY A 41 -18.78 0.24 8.73
N ASN A 42 -19.25 1.18 7.92
CA ASN A 42 -19.06 1.17 6.47
C ASN A 42 -17.83 1.97 5.99
N ARG A 43 -17.07 2.55 6.92
CA ARG A 43 -15.87 3.33 6.62
C ARG A 43 -14.66 2.63 7.20
N PHE A 44 -13.72 2.31 6.33
CA PHE A 44 -12.37 1.92 6.69
C PHE A 44 -11.44 3.11 6.45
N GLU A 45 -10.55 3.37 7.40
CA GLU A 45 -9.51 4.40 7.28
C GLU A 45 -8.20 3.78 7.77
N VAL A 46 -7.15 3.95 6.97
CA VAL A 46 -5.79 3.52 7.30
C VAL A 46 -4.83 4.62 6.87
N SER A 47 -3.74 4.78 7.62
CA SER A 47 -2.66 5.70 7.29
C SER A 47 -1.36 4.93 7.16
N LEU A 48 -0.55 5.30 6.17
CA LEU A 48 0.83 4.84 6.05
C LEU A 48 1.74 5.92 6.63
N ASP A 49 2.48 5.58 7.68
CA ASP A 49 3.63 6.34 8.12
C ASP A 49 4.87 5.75 7.45
N ALA A 50 5.54 6.52 6.60
CA ALA A 50 6.70 6.06 5.87
C ALA A 50 7.77 7.13 5.78
N ARG A 51 9.02 6.67 5.72
CA ARG A 51 10.19 7.52 5.55
C ARG A 51 10.94 7.09 4.29
N THR A 52 11.22 8.06 3.43
CA THR A 52 12.06 7.86 2.25
C THR A 52 13.47 7.43 2.69
N GLY A 53 13.99 6.39 2.06
CA GLY A 53 15.33 5.89 2.35
C GLY A 53 16.45 6.81 1.83
N PRO A 54 17.69 6.64 2.32
CA PRO A 54 18.83 7.36 1.80
C PRO A 54 19.20 6.91 0.38
N GLY A 55 19.71 7.83 -0.44
CA GLY A 55 20.24 7.51 -1.77
C GLY A 55 19.18 7.28 -2.85
N GLN A 56 17.91 7.60 -2.57
CA GLN A 56 16.83 7.54 -3.55
C GLN A 56 17.08 8.55 -4.67
N LEU A 57 16.86 8.13 -5.91
CA LEU A 57 16.88 9.04 -7.04
C LEU A 57 15.60 9.86 -7.04
N GLY A 58 15.72 11.17 -7.26
CA GLY A 58 14.55 12.01 -7.48
C GLY A 58 13.80 11.57 -8.73
N GLY A 59 12.47 11.59 -8.68
CA GLY A 59 11.63 11.05 -9.75
C GLY A 59 10.15 11.10 -9.42
N LYS A 60 9.32 10.93 -10.45
CA LYS A 60 7.88 10.81 -10.32
C LYS A 60 7.46 9.48 -10.92
N GLU A 61 6.84 8.64 -10.11
CA GLU A 61 6.33 7.33 -10.50
C GLU A 61 4.84 7.22 -10.13
N SER A 62 4.10 6.41 -10.87
CA SER A 62 2.69 6.12 -10.61
C SER A 62 2.55 4.71 -10.08
N TYR A 63 1.76 4.55 -9.01
CA TYR A 63 1.51 3.28 -8.35
C TYR A 63 0.02 3.02 -8.25
N THR A 64 -0.34 1.77 -7.97
CA THR A 64 -1.73 1.34 -7.89
C THR A 64 -2.02 0.76 -6.50
N ALA A 65 -3.17 1.13 -5.95
CA ALA A 65 -3.75 0.49 -4.77
C ALA A 65 -5.14 -0.08 -5.10
N GLN A 66 -5.39 -1.31 -4.69
CA GLN A 66 -6.60 -2.06 -5.02
C GLN A 66 -7.27 -2.60 -3.77
N LEU A 67 -8.59 -2.45 -3.70
CA LEU A 67 -9.42 -3.19 -2.76
C LEU A 67 -9.75 -4.54 -3.37
N LEU A 68 -9.43 -5.62 -2.67
CA LEU A 68 -9.71 -6.98 -3.11
C LEU A 68 -10.89 -7.59 -2.34
N SER A 69 -11.64 -8.45 -3.02
CA SER A 69 -12.61 -9.34 -2.39
C SER A 69 -11.90 -10.45 -1.58
N GLU A 70 -12.67 -11.23 -0.81
CA GLU A 70 -12.13 -12.42 -0.14
C GLU A 70 -11.63 -13.49 -1.13
N THR A 71 -12.19 -13.52 -2.34
CA THR A 71 -11.78 -14.41 -3.44
C THR A 71 -10.56 -13.90 -4.22
N GLY A 72 -10.12 -12.66 -3.96
CA GLY A 72 -8.97 -12.04 -4.63
C GLY A 72 -9.33 -11.20 -5.87
N ASP A 73 -10.61 -11.03 -6.18
CA ASP A 73 -11.08 -10.19 -7.28
C ASP A 73 -10.93 -8.70 -6.93
N VAL A 74 -10.55 -7.87 -7.91
CA VAL A 74 -10.42 -6.42 -7.72
C VAL A 74 -11.82 -5.78 -7.67
N LEU A 75 -12.15 -5.17 -6.53
CA LEU A 75 -13.42 -4.46 -6.32
C LEU A 75 -13.31 -2.97 -6.67
N VAL A 76 -12.19 -2.35 -6.30
CA VAL A 76 -11.89 -0.93 -6.55
C VAL A 76 -10.40 -0.81 -6.82
N SER A 77 -10.01 0.07 -7.76
CA SER A 77 -8.61 0.39 -8.06
C SER A 77 -8.44 1.89 -8.07
N ILE A 78 -7.35 2.37 -7.46
CA ILE A 78 -6.91 3.76 -7.54
C ILE A 78 -5.46 3.81 -7.99
N ASP A 79 -5.15 4.78 -8.82
CA ASP A 79 -3.78 5.10 -9.19
C ASP A 79 -3.37 6.40 -8.50
N PHE A 80 -2.14 6.46 -8.01
CA PHE A 80 -1.60 7.63 -7.33
C PHE A 80 -0.15 7.87 -7.74
N ASP A 81 0.20 9.14 -7.85
CA ASP A 81 1.56 9.56 -8.18
C ASP A 81 2.36 9.84 -6.90
N THR A 82 3.59 9.34 -6.85
CA THR A 82 4.56 9.71 -5.82
C THR A 82 5.70 10.48 -6.45
N LEU A 83 6.03 11.63 -5.85
CA LEU A 83 7.17 12.45 -6.23
C LEU A 83 8.25 12.36 -5.14
N VAL A 84 9.41 11.80 -5.49
CA VAL A 84 10.60 11.82 -4.66
C VAL A 84 11.45 13.02 -5.08
N MET A 85 11.74 13.90 -4.12
CA MET A 85 12.59 15.06 -4.33
C MET A 85 14.03 14.72 -3.90
N PRO A 86 15.05 15.16 -4.66
CA PRO A 86 16.46 14.93 -4.34
C PRO A 86 16.95 15.73 -3.13
#